data_AF-A0A7C4W6C2-F1
#
_entry.id   AF-A0A7C4W6C2-F1
#
_cell.length_a   1.000
_cell.length_b   1.000
_cell.length_c   1.000
_cell.angle_alpha   90.00
_cell.angle_beta   90.00
_cell.angle_gamma   90.00
#
_symmetry.space_group_name_H-M   'P 1'
#
loop_
_entity.id
_entity.type
_entity.pdbx_description
1 polymer ?
#
loop_
_entity_poly.entity_id
_entity_poly.type
_entity_poly.pdbx_seq_one_letter_code
_entity_poly.pdbx_strand_id
1 'polypeptide(L)'
;MVGRIKVGKPVNSGFWNPWAIEEVKKTPPAVPKLETKRICVICLSEVSEGAPIIECPYCGALGHENCFEDWITMKGKCPLCRRLLTL
;
A
#
# COMPACT_ATOMS: atom_id res chain seq x y z
N MET A 1 21.65 -31.15 -40.69
CA MET A 1 21.04 -29.95 -40.09
C MET A 1 20.44 -30.33 -38.75
N VAL A 2 21.10 -30.00 -37.64
CA VAL A 2 20.47 -29.96 -36.31
C VAL A 2 21.17 -28.87 -35.50
N GLY A 3 20.46 -27.79 -35.19
CA GLY A 3 21.01 -26.59 -34.55
C GLY A 3 21.32 -26.80 -33.06
N ARG A 4 22.38 -26.17 -32.56
CA ARG A 4 22.69 -26.13 -31.12
C ARG A 4 21.68 -25.22 -30.41
N ILE A 5 20.86 -25.81 -29.56
CA ILE A 5 20.01 -25.08 -28.61
C ILE A 5 20.93 -24.41 -27.58
N LYS A 6 20.95 -23.07 -27.55
CA LYS A 6 21.63 -22.30 -26.48
C LYS A 6 20.64 -22.16 -25.33
N VAL A 7 20.77 -23.01 -24.31
CA VAL A 7 20.07 -22.81 -23.03
C VAL A 7 20.72 -21.61 -22.35
N GLY A 8 19.97 -20.52 -22.21
CA GLY A 8 20.38 -19.36 -21.44
C GLY A 8 20.64 -19.74 -19.97
N LYS A 9 21.63 -19.10 -19.36
CA LYS A 9 22.00 -19.32 -17.96
C LYS A 9 20.81 -19.00 -17.04
N PRO A 10 20.50 -19.81 -16.02
CA PRO A 10 19.45 -19.47 -15.07
C PRO A 10 19.87 -18.21 -14.30
N VAL A 11 19.01 -17.19 -14.29
CA VAL A 11 19.10 -16.08 -13.35
C VAL A 11 18.74 -16.65 -11.98
N ASN A 12 19.76 -17.00 -11.18
CA ASN A 12 19.51 -17.28 -9.78
C ASN A 12 19.22 -15.93 -9.09
N SER A 13 18.04 -15.83 -8.52
CA SER A 13 17.63 -14.74 -7.65
C SER A 13 18.20 -15.00 -6.25
N GLY A 14 19.15 -14.16 -5.85
CA GLY A 14 19.71 -13.95 -4.52
C GLY A 14 19.43 -14.99 -3.43
N PHE A 15 20.49 -15.72 -3.07
CA PHE A 15 20.60 -16.57 -1.89
C PHE A 15 20.67 -15.70 -0.61
N TRP A 16 19.67 -15.83 0.28
CA TRP A 16 19.65 -15.17 1.59
C TRP A 16 20.80 -15.68 2.46
N ASN A 17 21.66 -14.78 2.94
CA ASN A 17 22.82 -15.14 3.77
C ASN A 17 22.72 -14.51 5.17
N PRO A 18 22.40 -15.28 6.25
CA PRO A 18 22.11 -14.74 7.59
C PRO A 18 23.32 -14.25 8.41
N TRP A 19 24.54 -14.36 7.89
CA TRP A 19 25.79 -14.08 8.63
C TRP A 19 26.77 -13.19 7.87
N ALA A 20 26.31 -12.49 6.82
CA ALA A 20 27.12 -11.51 6.11
C ALA A 20 27.32 -10.26 6.99
N ILE A 21 28.27 -10.33 7.92
CA ILE A 21 28.85 -9.16 8.58
C ILE A 21 29.97 -8.68 7.67
N GLU A 22 29.60 -8.02 6.57
CA GLU A 22 30.53 -7.18 5.82
C GLU A 22 29.84 -5.86 5.54
N GLU A 23 30.54 -4.78 5.89
CA GLU A 23 30.00 -3.45 6.12
C GLU A 23 29.37 -2.90 4.84
N VAL A 24 28.03 -2.87 4.83
CA VAL A 24 27.23 -2.08 3.90
C VAL A 24 27.70 -0.63 4.03
N LYS A 25 28.55 -0.22 3.10
CA LYS A 25 28.99 1.17 2.91
C LYS A 25 27.74 2.05 3.03
N LYS A 26 27.71 2.89 4.07
CA LYS A 26 26.61 3.78 4.41
C LYS A 26 26.47 4.88 3.35
N THR A 27 26.01 4.53 2.16
CA THR A 27 25.25 5.45 1.34
C THR A 27 23.81 4.98 1.44
N PRO A 28 22.90 5.73 2.10
CA PRO A 28 21.50 5.35 2.13
C PRO A 28 21.07 5.17 0.67
N PRO A 29 20.59 3.97 0.26
CA PRO A 29 19.99 3.85 -1.07
C PRO A 29 18.92 4.92 -1.13
N ALA A 30 18.94 5.75 -2.17
CA ALA A 30 17.92 6.78 -2.38
C ALA A 30 16.58 6.08 -2.24
N VAL A 31 15.93 6.28 -1.08
CA VAL A 31 14.69 5.58 -0.76
C VAL A 31 13.74 6.08 -1.83
N PRO A 32 13.30 5.24 -2.78
CA PRO A 32 12.32 5.69 -3.76
C PRO A 32 11.17 6.22 -2.92
N LYS A 33 10.84 7.50 -3.12
CA LYS A 33 9.79 8.19 -2.38
C LYS A 33 8.55 7.32 -2.49
N LEU A 34 8.24 6.59 -1.42
CA LEU A 34 7.13 5.64 -1.42
C LEU A 34 5.88 6.52 -1.43
N GLU A 35 5.33 6.75 -2.61
CA GLU A 35 4.08 7.47 -2.76
C GLU A 35 3.01 6.70 -1.99
N THR A 36 2.68 7.22 -0.81
CA THR A 36 1.59 6.74 0.04
C THR A 36 0.29 7.10 -0.65
N LYS A 37 -0.11 6.26 -1.61
CA LYS A 37 -1.41 6.34 -2.27
C LYS A 37 -2.51 6.27 -1.22
N ARG A 38 -3.42 7.24 -1.24
CA ARG A 38 -4.59 7.26 -0.36
C ARG A 38 -5.62 6.31 -0.96
N ILE A 39 -6.01 5.27 -0.23
CA ILE A 39 -6.96 4.25 -0.71
C ILE A 39 -8.22 4.35 0.14
N CYS A 40 -9.37 4.41 -0.51
CA CYS A 40 -10.66 4.42 0.17
C CYS A 40 -10.95 3.05 0.80
N VAL A 41 -11.18 3.02 2.12
CA VAL A 41 -11.44 1.76 2.85
C VAL A 41 -12.77 1.08 2.50
N ILE A 42 -13.63 1.73 1.70
CA ILE A 42 -14.98 1.25 1.38
C ILE A 42 -15.02 0.65 -0.03
N CYS A 43 -14.60 1.41 -1.06
CA CYS A 43 -14.55 0.91 -2.44
C CYS A 43 -13.20 0.32 -2.84
N LEU A 44 -12.17 0.43 -1.99
CA LEU A 44 -10.80 -0.05 -2.24
C LEU A 44 -10.11 0.62 -3.44
N SER A 45 -10.67 1.72 -3.95
CA SER A 45 -10.08 2.51 -5.02
C SER A 45 -9.18 3.61 -4.48
N GLU A 46 -8.21 4.00 -5.31
CA GLU A 46 -7.34 5.14 -5.04
C GLU A 46 -8.14 6.45 -5.02
N VAL A 47 -7.80 7.32 -4.07
CA VAL A 47 -8.39 8.63 -3.91
C VAL A 47 -7.49 9.65 -4.61
N SER A 48 -8.05 10.37 -5.58
CA SER A 48 -7.35 11.43 -6.29
C SER A 48 -6.92 12.57 -5.37
N GLU A 49 -5.77 13.16 -5.65
CA GLU A 49 -5.31 14.37 -4.96
C GLU A 49 -6.32 15.52 -5.18
N GLY A 50 -6.87 16.05 -4.10
CA GLY A 50 -7.89 17.11 -4.13
C GLY A 50 -9.34 16.63 -4.18
N ALA A 51 -9.60 15.32 -4.24
CA ALA A 51 -10.95 14.80 -4.05
C ALA A 51 -11.43 14.98 -2.59
N PRO A 52 -12.74 15.18 -2.35
CA PRO A 52 -13.26 15.28 -1.00
C PRO A 52 -13.12 13.93 -0.29
N ILE A 53 -12.48 13.97 0.87
CA ILE A 53 -12.23 12.81 1.72
C ILE A 53 -12.79 13.01 3.11
N ILE A 54 -13.16 11.92 3.74
CA ILE A 54 -13.44 11.86 5.16
C ILE A 54 -12.43 10.93 5.80
N GLU A 55 -11.85 11.38 6.91
CA GLU A 55 -10.99 10.58 7.78
C GLU A 55 -11.67 10.33 9.12
N CYS A 56 -11.57 9.08 9.60
CA CYS A 56 -12.08 8.74 10.92
C CYS A 56 -11.17 9.33 12.01
N PRO A 57 -11.70 10.15 12.95
CA PRO A 57 -10.89 10.82 13.97
C PRO A 57 -10.25 9.86 14.98
N TYR A 58 -10.74 8.61 15.06
CA TYR A 58 -10.28 7.63 16.04
C TYR A 58 -9.21 6.67 15.53
N CYS A 59 -9.12 6.46 14.21
CA CYS A 59 -8.22 5.45 13.63
C CYS A 59 -7.54 5.90 12.34
N GLY A 60 -7.87 7.08 11.81
CA GLY A 60 -7.29 7.56 10.56
C GLY A 60 -7.78 6.81 9.31
N ALA A 61 -8.85 6.01 9.41
CA ALA A 61 -9.45 5.37 8.25
C ALA A 61 -9.91 6.44 7.26
N LEU A 62 -9.39 6.40 6.03
CA LEU A 62 -9.70 7.37 4.98
C LEU A 62 -10.65 6.76 3.95
N GLY A 63 -11.61 7.55 3.49
CA GLY A 63 -12.46 7.21 2.35
C GLY A 63 -12.86 8.43 1.55
N HIS A 64 -13.43 8.20 0.36
CA HIS A 64 -14.17 9.24 -0.34
C HIS A 64 -15.32 9.73 0.52
N GLU A 65 -15.59 11.04 0.51
CA GLU A 65 -16.69 11.66 1.25
C GLU A 65 -18.02 10.92 1.04
N ASN A 66 -18.45 10.74 -0.22
CA ASN A 66 -19.69 10.04 -0.55
C ASN A 66 -19.72 8.59 -0.03
N CYS A 67 -18.62 7.83 -0.18
CA CYS A 67 -18.59 6.45 0.30
C CYS A 67 -18.71 6.39 1.82
N PHE A 68 -18.00 7.28 2.52
CA PHE A 68 -17.94 7.29 3.97
C PHE A 68 -19.24 7.80 4.58
N GLU A 69 -19.85 8.81 3.98
CA GLU A 69 -21.17 9.34 4.36
C GLU A 69 -22.29 8.31 4.17
N ASP A 70 -22.35 7.65 3.00
CA ASP A 70 -23.32 6.57 2.75
C ASP A 70 -23.19 5.45 3.79
N TRP A 71 -21.94 5.08 4.12
CA TRP A 71 -21.68 4.04 5.10
C TRP A 71 -22.11 4.44 6.52
N ILE A 72 -21.80 5.67 6.94
CA ILE A 72 -22.22 6.18 8.25
C ILE A 72 -23.75 6.29 8.31
N THR A 73 -24.39 6.75 7.25
CA THR A 73 -25.85 6.83 7.17
C THR A 73 -26.50 5.44 7.34
N MET A 74 -25.90 4.40 6.77
CA MET A 74 -26.42 3.02 6.87
C MET A 74 -26.05 2.28 8.17
N LYS A 75 -24.85 2.50 8.72
CA LYS A 75 -24.29 1.69 9.83
C LYS A 75 -23.95 2.48 11.09
N GLY A 76 -23.76 3.80 10.99
CA GLY A 76 -23.41 4.70 12.09
C GLY A 76 -22.02 4.48 12.68
N LYS A 77 -21.17 3.64 12.06
CA LYS A 77 -19.91 3.17 12.65
C LYS A 77 -18.79 3.14 11.61
N CYS A 78 -17.58 3.42 12.04
CA CYS A 78 -16.38 3.29 11.20
C CYS A 78 -16.20 1.83 10.71
N PRO A 79 -15.91 1.59 9.42
CA PRO A 79 -15.70 0.24 8.88
C PRO A 79 -14.45 -0.46 9.44
N LEU A 80 -13.41 0.29 9.85
CA LEU A 80 -12.17 -0.27 10.42
C LEU A 80 -12.24 -0.45 11.93
N CYS A 81 -12.45 0.63 12.68
CA CYS A 81 -12.38 0.58 14.15
C CYS A 81 -13.73 0.33 14.85
N ARG A 82 -14.84 0.31 14.10
CA ARG A 82 -16.21 0.07 14.60
C ARG A 82 -16.73 1.05 15.66
N ARG A 83 -16.01 2.14 15.93
CA ARG A 83 -16.51 3.24 16.78
C ARG A 83 -17.64 3.97 16.08
N LEU A 84 -18.59 4.45 16.89
CA LEU A 84 -19.68 5.29 16.42
C LEU A 84 -19.12 6.61 15.90
N LEU A 85 -19.63 7.01 14.73
CA LEU A 85 -19.30 8.29 14.12
C LEU A 85 -20.57 9.13 14.10
N THR A 86 -20.53 10.27 14.75
CA THR A 86 -21.47 11.37 14.54
C THR A 86 -20.82 12.28 13.51
N LEU A 87 -21.36 12.26 12.28
CA LEU A 87 -21.10 13.31 11.29
C LEU A 87 -21.72 14.62 11.79
#